data_AF-A0A507SHM9-F1
#
_entry.id   AF-A0A507SHM9-F1
#
_cell.length_a   1.000
_cell.length_b   1.000
_cell.length_c   1.000
_cell.angle_alpha   90.00
_cell.angle_beta   90.00
_cell.angle_gamma   90.00
#
_symmetry.space_group_name_H-M   'P 1'
#
loop_
_entity.id
_entity.type
_entity.pdbx_description
1 polymer ?
#
loop_
_entity_poly.entity_id
_entity_poly.type
_entity_poly.pdbx_seq_one_letter_code
_entity_poly.pdbx_strand_id
1 'polypeptide(L)'
;MHFKTSALINKIVACSVYFAWYFAAALSLYLGYIPLGHTTLTFLPAILVVSLIHLGFLGAFVSGLGFGLSSLMAAFIYGMLKYQYIDISVLPRFLMALIVYLIYKLLRTDKNPLLWKCIILALFAVVLNTVLTLSFQYFHHNFIGELKGILPIREWIITHPLNLIGEPIICVIMTVLLFPLMLHLRNSYMSLQLIKW
;
A
#
# COMPACT_ATOMS: atom_id res chain seq x y z
N MET A 1 25.17 -7.86 -24.95
CA MET A 1 24.48 -8.66 -23.91
C MET A 1 24.52 -8.04 -22.51
N HIS A 2 25.58 -7.32 -22.10
CA HIS A 2 25.71 -6.75 -20.75
C HIS A 2 24.60 -5.80 -20.27
N PHE A 3 23.97 -5.01 -21.15
CA PHE A 3 22.94 -4.03 -20.75
C PHE A 3 21.65 -4.67 -20.19
N LYS A 4 21.24 -5.86 -20.69
CA LYS A 4 20.02 -6.54 -20.20
C LYS A 4 20.17 -7.09 -18.78
N THR A 5 21.39 -7.43 -18.37
CA THR A 5 21.65 -7.96 -17.03
C THR A 5 21.61 -6.86 -15.97
N SER A 6 22.23 -5.71 -16.23
CA SER A 6 22.16 -4.53 -15.34
C SER A 6 20.71 -4.07 -15.13
N ALA A 7 19.91 -4.16 -16.19
CA ALA A 7 18.51 -3.83 -16.18
C ALA A 7 17.66 -4.68 -15.22
N LEU A 8 17.84 -5.99 -15.29
CA LEU A 8 17.17 -6.94 -14.42
C LEU A 8 17.62 -6.78 -12.97
N ILE A 9 18.92 -6.56 -12.74
CA ILE A 9 19.46 -6.32 -11.40
C ILE A 9 18.79 -5.11 -10.76
N ASN A 10 18.67 -3.99 -11.48
CA ASN A 10 18.00 -2.80 -10.96
C ASN A 10 16.52 -3.05 -10.61
N LYS A 11 15.80 -3.88 -11.39
CA LYS A 11 14.42 -4.30 -11.04
C LYS A 11 14.39 -5.04 -9.73
N ILE A 12 15.23 -6.04 -9.59
CA ILE A 12 15.28 -6.89 -8.41
C ILE A 12 15.63 -6.05 -7.18
N VAL A 13 16.65 -5.19 -7.29
CA VAL A 13 17.06 -4.28 -6.21
C VAL A 13 15.92 -3.35 -5.82
N ALA A 14 15.27 -2.69 -6.78
CA ALA A 14 14.17 -1.77 -6.49
C ALA A 14 12.98 -2.49 -5.83
N CYS A 15 12.61 -3.68 -6.32
CA CYS A 15 11.59 -4.52 -5.70
C CYS A 15 11.97 -4.89 -4.26
N SER A 16 13.21 -5.33 -4.02
CA SER A 16 13.70 -5.68 -2.69
C SER A 16 13.69 -4.49 -1.73
N VAL A 17 14.03 -3.29 -2.21
CA VAL A 17 13.98 -2.05 -1.41
C VAL A 17 12.54 -1.74 -0.98
N TYR A 18 11.57 -1.80 -1.89
CA TYR A 18 10.16 -1.58 -1.52
C TYR A 18 9.67 -2.65 -0.55
N PHE A 19 9.98 -3.92 -0.80
CA PHE A 19 9.60 -5.02 0.08
C PHE A 19 10.20 -4.81 1.48
N ALA A 20 11.50 -4.48 1.57
CA ALA A 20 12.18 -4.17 2.82
C ALA A 20 11.57 -2.96 3.54
N TRP A 21 11.15 -1.92 2.82
CA TRP A 21 10.48 -0.76 3.40
C TRP A 21 9.20 -1.16 4.16
N TYR A 22 8.35 -1.99 3.55
CA TYR A 22 7.13 -2.47 4.20
C TYR A 22 7.43 -3.29 5.45
N PHE A 23 8.42 -4.19 5.40
CA PHE A 23 8.83 -4.95 6.58
C PHE A 23 9.42 -4.06 7.68
N ALA A 24 10.23 -3.06 7.31
CA ALA A 24 10.76 -2.08 8.25
C ALA A 24 9.63 -1.26 8.91
N ALA A 25 8.58 -0.91 8.16
CA ALA A 25 7.39 -0.26 8.69
C ALA A 25 6.59 -1.12 9.68
N ALA A 26 6.68 -2.45 9.59
CA ALA A 26 6.11 -3.35 10.59
C ALA A 26 6.97 -3.48 11.86
N LEU A 27 8.26 -3.15 11.81
CA LEU A 27 9.15 -3.16 12.97
C LEU A 27 9.25 -1.78 13.65
N SER A 28 9.03 -0.71 12.89
CA SER A 28 9.10 0.67 13.36
C SER A 28 7.84 1.43 12.95
N LEU A 29 7.07 1.84 13.95
CA LEU A 29 5.86 2.65 13.76
C LEU A 29 6.11 3.88 12.88
N TYR A 30 7.24 4.57 13.05
CA TYR A 30 7.53 5.83 12.36
C TYR A 30 7.76 5.72 10.84
N LEU A 31 7.97 4.51 10.31
CA LEU A 31 8.26 4.32 8.88
C LEU A 31 7.01 4.09 8.01
N GLY A 32 5.85 3.81 8.63
CA GLY A 32 4.60 3.60 7.92
C GLY A 32 3.35 4.12 8.63
N TYR A 33 3.51 4.61 9.85
CA TYR A 33 2.43 5.05 10.72
C TYR A 33 2.77 6.36 11.41
N ILE A 34 1.76 7.18 11.61
CA ILE A 34 1.81 8.38 12.44
C ILE A 34 1.01 8.07 13.70
N PRO A 35 1.67 7.94 14.87
CA PRO A 35 0.97 7.69 16.12
C PRO A 35 0.19 8.94 16.54
N LEU A 36 -1.11 8.80 16.77
CA LEU A 36 -2.01 9.84 17.27
C LEU A 36 -2.65 9.35 18.58
N GLY A 37 -1.87 9.39 19.67
CA GLY A 37 -2.32 8.94 20.98
C GLY A 37 -2.77 7.48 20.96
N HIS A 38 -4.08 7.24 21.03
CA HIS A 38 -4.67 5.89 21.06
C HIS A 38 -4.92 5.28 19.67
N THR A 39 -4.77 6.05 18.59
CA THR A 39 -4.92 5.55 17.22
C THR A 39 -3.65 5.77 16.42
N THR A 40 -3.50 5.05 15.31
CA THR A 40 -2.40 5.21 14.38
C THR A 40 -2.96 5.47 12.99
N LEU A 41 -2.39 6.43 12.26
CA LEU A 41 -2.75 6.69 10.87
C LEU A 41 -1.66 6.11 9.98
N THR A 42 -2.04 5.27 9.01
CA THR A 42 -1.08 4.73 8.05
C THR A 42 -0.95 5.61 6.81
N PHE A 43 0.28 5.74 6.29
CA PHE A 43 0.56 6.36 5.00
C PHE A 43 1.20 5.38 4.00
N LEU A 44 1.23 4.09 4.34
CA LEU A 44 1.72 3.01 3.48
C LEU A 44 1.00 2.91 2.12
N PRO A 45 -0.30 3.28 1.97
CA PRO A 45 -0.92 3.40 0.65
C PRO A 45 -0.23 4.42 -0.26
N ALA A 46 0.33 5.51 0.28
CA ALA A 46 1.07 6.48 -0.53
C ALA A 46 2.40 5.87 -1.05
N ILE A 47 3.08 5.06 -0.24
CA ILE A 47 4.29 4.34 -0.66
C ILE A 47 3.98 3.34 -1.78
N LEU A 48 2.80 2.72 -1.76
CA LEU A 48 2.34 1.86 -2.86
C LEU A 48 2.18 2.65 -4.16
N VAL A 49 1.68 3.89 -4.09
CA VAL A 49 1.61 4.76 -5.26
C VAL A 49 3.02 5.09 -5.76
N VAL A 50 3.98 5.35 -4.87
CA VAL A 50 5.39 5.59 -5.28
C VAL A 50 5.93 4.42 -6.08
N SER A 51 5.81 3.20 -5.55
CA SER A 51 6.34 2.01 -6.20
C SER A 51 5.62 1.69 -7.51
N LEU A 52 4.31 1.94 -7.58
CA LEU A 52 3.50 1.81 -8.79
C LEU A 52 3.94 2.79 -9.88
N ILE A 53 4.17 4.07 -9.56
CA ILE A 53 4.67 5.04 -10.53
C ILE A 53 6.09 4.68 -10.99
N HIS A 54 6.92 4.15 -10.10
CA HIS A 54 8.29 3.77 -10.40
C HIS A 54 8.40 2.50 -11.26
N LEU A 55 7.77 1.40 -10.84
CA LEU A 55 7.97 0.06 -11.39
C LEU A 55 6.73 -0.53 -12.10
N GLY A 56 5.60 0.16 -12.04
CA GLY A 56 4.37 -0.29 -12.67
C GLY A 56 3.74 -1.47 -11.95
N PHE A 57 3.35 -2.48 -12.72
CA PHE A 57 2.71 -3.69 -12.19
C PHE A 57 3.56 -4.36 -11.10
N LEU A 58 4.87 -4.48 -11.29
CA LEU A 58 5.76 -5.08 -10.29
C LEU A 58 5.78 -4.28 -9.00
N GLY A 59 5.76 -2.95 -9.10
CA GLY A 59 5.68 -2.06 -7.94
C GLY A 59 4.41 -2.29 -7.12
N ALA A 60 3.25 -2.32 -7.79
CA ALA A 60 1.98 -2.64 -7.15
C ALA A 60 1.96 -4.04 -6.55
N PHE A 61 2.42 -5.06 -7.29
CA PHE A 61 2.45 -6.45 -6.83
C PHE A 61 3.30 -6.61 -5.57
N VAL A 62 4.55 -6.13 -5.60
CA VAL A 62 5.51 -6.23 -4.49
C VAL A 62 5.02 -5.43 -3.29
N SER A 63 4.43 -4.25 -3.53
CA SER A 63 3.93 -3.40 -2.45
C SER A 63 2.65 -3.92 -1.83
N GLY A 64 1.74 -4.50 -2.62
CA GLY A 64 0.54 -5.16 -2.10
C GLY A 64 0.88 -6.36 -1.22
N LEU A 65 1.79 -7.22 -1.67
CA LEU A 65 2.28 -8.35 -0.88
C LEU A 65 3.09 -7.89 0.34
N GLY A 66 4.01 -6.96 0.15
CA GLY A 66 4.83 -6.39 1.23
C GLY A 66 3.97 -5.75 2.32
N PHE A 67 2.97 -4.95 1.93
CA PHE A 67 2.03 -4.34 2.87
C PHE A 67 1.19 -5.38 3.60
N GLY A 68 0.69 -6.39 2.88
CA GLY A 68 -0.06 -7.50 3.46
C GLY A 68 0.75 -8.28 4.51
N LEU A 69 1.94 -8.75 4.11
CA LEU A 69 2.82 -9.56 4.97
C LEU A 69 3.38 -8.76 6.14
N SER A 70 3.72 -7.49 5.93
CA SER A 70 4.14 -6.60 7.02
C SER A 70 3.01 -6.36 8.01
N SER A 71 1.75 -6.20 7.55
CA SER A 71 0.59 -6.08 8.44
C SER A 71 0.39 -7.35 9.29
N LEU A 72 0.56 -8.53 8.68
CA LEU A 72 0.49 -9.82 9.37
C LEU A 72 1.60 -9.94 10.43
N MET A 73 2.84 -9.60 10.06
CA MET A 73 3.99 -9.62 10.97
C MET A 73 3.78 -8.65 12.14
N ALA A 74 3.38 -7.42 11.86
CA ALA A 74 3.06 -6.41 12.88
C ALA A 74 1.95 -6.90 13.83
N ALA A 75 0.97 -7.66 13.33
CA ALA A 75 -0.09 -8.23 14.15
C ALA A 75 0.41 -9.24 15.19
N PHE A 76 1.41 -10.04 14.85
CA PHE A 76 2.04 -10.95 15.80
C PHE A 76 2.96 -10.22 16.78
N ILE A 77 3.67 -9.18 16.33
CA ILE A 77 4.59 -8.40 17.18
C ILE A 77 3.83 -7.55 18.20
N TYR A 78 2.78 -6.84 17.76
CA TYR A 78 2.04 -5.88 18.58
C TYR A 78 0.70 -6.41 19.11
N GLY A 79 0.38 -7.68 18.87
CA GLY A 79 -0.86 -8.31 19.36
C GLY A 79 -2.14 -7.80 18.69
N MET A 80 -2.08 -7.28 17.46
CA MET A 80 -3.27 -6.80 16.74
C MET A 80 -4.08 -7.96 16.18
N LEU A 81 -5.02 -8.49 16.98
CA LEU A 81 -5.84 -9.67 16.65
C LEU A 81 -6.45 -9.63 15.23
N LYS A 82 -6.93 -8.46 14.80
CA LYS A 82 -7.57 -8.26 13.48
C LYS A 82 -6.71 -8.71 12.31
N TYR A 83 -5.39 -8.50 12.36
CA TYR A 83 -4.51 -8.74 11.22
C TYR A 83 -3.70 -10.04 11.32
N GLN A 84 -4.00 -10.93 12.28
CA GLN A 84 -3.32 -12.22 12.42
C GLN A 84 -3.73 -13.26 11.36
N TYR A 85 -4.83 -13.01 10.65
CA TYR A 85 -5.36 -13.89 9.62
C TYR A 85 -4.94 -13.43 8.22
N ILE A 86 -4.46 -14.35 7.37
CA ILE A 86 -3.91 -14.05 6.03
C ILE A 86 -4.97 -13.46 5.10
N ASP A 87 -6.20 -13.95 5.19
CA ASP A 87 -7.34 -13.47 4.40
C ASP A 87 -7.81 -12.07 4.81
N ILE A 88 -7.56 -11.64 6.05
CA ILE A 88 -7.88 -10.28 6.54
C ILE A 88 -6.68 -9.34 6.36
N SER A 89 -5.44 -9.82 6.43
CA SER A 89 -4.22 -9.00 6.37
C SER A 89 -3.62 -8.91 4.96
N VAL A 90 -3.35 -10.04 4.32
CA VAL A 90 -2.60 -10.09 3.06
C VAL A 90 -3.51 -9.91 1.86
N LEU A 91 -4.58 -10.68 1.79
CA LEU A 91 -5.46 -10.72 0.63
C LEU A 91 -6.11 -9.36 0.30
N PRO A 92 -6.59 -8.57 1.27
CA PRO A 92 -7.21 -7.28 0.98
C PRO A 92 -6.20 -6.27 0.43
N ARG A 93 -4.95 -6.29 0.92
CA ARG A 93 -3.87 -5.39 0.48
C ARG A 93 -3.39 -5.77 -0.92
N PHE A 94 -3.29 -7.07 -1.19
CA PHE A 94 -2.97 -7.58 -2.52
C PHE A 94 -4.03 -7.17 -3.55
N LEU A 95 -5.32 -7.38 -3.24
CA LEU A 95 -6.42 -6.98 -4.11
C LEU A 95 -6.50 -5.46 -4.29
N MET A 96 -6.32 -4.69 -3.22
CA MET A 96 -6.22 -3.24 -3.27
C MET A 96 -5.14 -2.79 -4.27
N ALA A 97 -3.93 -3.35 -4.18
CA ALA A 97 -2.84 -3.01 -5.08
C ALA A 97 -3.14 -3.30 -6.54
N LEU A 98 -3.78 -4.44 -6.82
CA LEU A 98 -4.22 -4.81 -8.17
C LEU A 98 -5.27 -3.83 -8.71
N ILE A 99 -6.28 -3.49 -7.92
CA ILE A 99 -7.33 -2.54 -8.33
C ILE A 99 -6.72 -1.15 -8.59
N VAL A 100 -5.81 -0.68 -7.73
CA VAL A 100 -5.11 0.60 -7.93
C VAL A 100 -4.26 0.57 -9.19
N TYR A 101 -3.61 -0.55 -9.51
CA TYR A 101 -2.91 -0.73 -10.79
C TYR A 101 -3.85 -0.63 -12.01
N LEU A 102 -5.06 -1.20 -11.92
CA LEU A 102 -6.05 -1.09 -12.99
C LEU A 102 -6.50 0.38 -13.18
N ILE A 103 -6.75 1.10 -12.09
CA ILE A 103 -7.07 2.54 -12.13
C ILE A 103 -5.90 3.33 -12.74
N TYR A 104 -4.66 2.96 -12.41
CA TYR A 104 -3.46 3.57 -12.96
C TYR A 104 -3.39 3.44 -14.50
N LYS A 105 -3.71 2.26 -15.05
CA LYS A 105 -3.81 2.05 -16.51
C LYS A 105 -5.02 2.78 -17.10
N LEU A 106 -6.17 2.80 -16.42
CA LEU A 106 -7.37 3.50 -16.87
C LEU A 106 -7.13 5.01 -17.02
N LEU A 107 -6.46 5.63 -16.04
CA LEU A 107 -6.10 7.04 -16.05
C LEU A 107 -4.92 7.36 -17.00
N ARG A 108 -4.35 6.34 -17.67
CA ARG A 108 -3.17 6.45 -18.53
C ARG A 108 -2.00 7.16 -17.83
N THR A 109 -1.83 6.86 -16.55
CA THR A 109 -0.79 7.46 -15.70
C THR A 109 0.60 6.94 -16.09
N ASP A 110 0.64 5.75 -16.71
CA ASP A 110 1.82 5.16 -17.35
C ASP A 110 2.42 6.01 -18.47
N LYS A 111 1.58 6.77 -19.18
CA LYS A 111 2.04 7.69 -20.22
C LYS A 111 2.39 9.05 -19.65
N ASN A 112 1.46 9.63 -18.88
CA ASN A 112 1.60 10.97 -18.33
C ASN A 112 1.17 11.01 -16.85
N PRO A 113 2.12 10.85 -15.90
CA PRO A 113 1.86 10.91 -14.47
C PRO A 113 1.76 12.37 -14.01
N LEU A 114 0.54 12.90 -14.04
CA LEU A 114 0.24 14.20 -13.47
C LEU A 114 -0.05 14.06 -11.98
N LEU A 115 0.28 15.07 -11.18
CA LEU A 115 0.10 15.08 -9.73
C LEU A 115 -1.33 14.68 -9.32
N TRP A 116 -2.35 15.24 -9.97
CA TRP A 116 -3.75 14.95 -9.65
C TRP A 116 -4.11 13.47 -9.88
N LYS A 117 -3.49 12.79 -10.86
CA LYS A 117 -3.70 11.35 -11.07
C LYS A 117 -3.09 10.54 -9.93
N CYS A 118 -1.90 10.91 -9.48
CA CYS A 118 -1.24 10.29 -8.32
C CYS A 118 -2.08 10.48 -7.04
N ILE A 119 -2.65 11.67 -6.84
CA ILE A 119 -3.58 11.95 -5.73
C ILE A 119 -4.81 11.03 -5.79
N ILE A 120 -5.42 10.87 -6.97
CA ILE A 120 -6.55 9.95 -7.15
C ILE A 120 -6.14 8.51 -6.80
N LEU A 121 -4.98 8.04 -7.28
CA LEU A 121 -4.48 6.70 -6.96
C LEU A 121 -4.27 6.51 -5.46
N ALA A 122 -3.73 7.51 -4.77
CA ALA A 122 -3.55 7.46 -3.32
C ALA A 122 -4.87 7.39 -2.56
N LEU A 123 -5.86 8.18 -2.97
CA LEU A 123 -7.21 8.16 -2.40
C LEU A 123 -7.89 6.81 -2.61
N PHE A 124 -7.79 6.23 -3.81
CA PHE A 124 -8.31 4.88 -4.03
C PHE A 124 -7.56 3.83 -3.21
N ALA A 125 -6.23 3.92 -3.13
CA ALA A 125 -5.43 2.96 -2.37
C ALA A 125 -5.82 2.93 -0.88
N VAL A 126 -5.96 4.10 -0.25
CA VAL A 126 -6.33 4.18 1.18
C VAL A 126 -7.79 3.78 1.43
N VAL A 127 -8.73 4.23 0.57
CA VAL A 127 -10.14 3.86 0.70
C VAL A 127 -10.34 2.36 0.49
N LEU A 128 -9.75 1.79 -0.57
CA LEU A 128 -9.83 0.36 -0.84
C LEU A 128 -9.14 -0.47 0.24
N ASN A 129 -8.03 0.01 0.81
CA ASN A 129 -7.38 -0.67 1.93
C ASN A 129 -8.35 -0.84 3.10
N THR A 130 -9.07 0.22 3.48
CA THR A 130 -10.05 0.17 4.57
C THR A 130 -11.26 -0.66 4.21
N VAL A 131 -11.88 -0.40 3.06
CA VAL A 131 -13.10 -1.09 2.60
C VAL A 131 -12.85 -2.59 2.47
N LEU A 132 -11.80 -3.00 1.76
CA LEU A 132 -11.51 -4.42 1.56
C LEU A 132 -11.17 -5.10 2.88
N THR A 133 -10.38 -4.46 3.75
CA THR A 133 -10.06 -5.03 5.06
C THR A 133 -11.31 -5.27 5.91
N LEU A 134 -12.25 -4.33 5.94
CA LEU A 134 -13.51 -4.49 6.67
C LEU A 134 -14.41 -5.55 6.02
N SER A 135 -14.48 -5.60 4.69
CA SER A 135 -15.23 -6.62 3.96
C SER A 135 -14.69 -8.04 4.22
N PHE A 136 -13.36 -8.21 4.23
CA PHE A 136 -12.76 -9.51 4.55
C PHE A 136 -12.89 -9.85 6.03
N GLN A 137 -12.84 -8.88 6.94
CA GLN A 137 -13.18 -9.09 8.35
C GLN A 137 -14.63 -9.59 8.51
N TYR A 138 -15.58 -8.98 7.79
CA TYR A 138 -16.98 -9.44 7.76
C TYR A 138 -17.08 -10.88 7.25
N PHE A 139 -16.43 -11.15 6.12
CA PHE A 139 -16.45 -12.46 5.50
C PHE A 139 -15.89 -13.53 6.44
N HIS A 140 -14.72 -13.28 7.03
CA HIS A 140 -14.10 -14.21 7.97
C HIS A 140 -15.00 -14.52 9.16
N HIS A 141 -15.57 -13.47 9.78
CA HIS A 141 -16.41 -13.62 10.97
C HIS A 141 -17.66 -14.47 10.70
N ASN A 142 -18.27 -14.33 9.52
CA ASN A 142 -19.52 -15.02 9.19
C ASN A 142 -19.33 -16.40 8.55
N PHE A 143 -18.21 -16.64 7.85
CA PHE A 143 -18.03 -17.84 7.02
C PHE A 143 -16.85 -18.72 7.41
N ILE A 144 -15.87 -18.22 8.18
CA ILE A 144 -14.66 -18.96 8.55
C ILE A 144 -14.63 -19.24 10.05
N GLY A 145 -14.76 -18.20 10.88
CA GLY A 145 -14.69 -18.34 12.33
C GLY A 145 -14.92 -17.03 13.08
N GLU A 146 -15.45 -17.14 14.30
CA GLU A 146 -15.75 -15.98 15.12
C GLU A 146 -14.47 -15.25 15.56
N LEU A 147 -14.38 -13.99 15.17
CA LEU A 147 -13.32 -13.07 15.56
C LEU A 147 -13.56 -12.46 16.95
N LYS A 148 -13.04 -13.11 18.00
CA LYS A 148 -13.15 -12.61 19.40
C LYS A 148 -12.19 -11.46 19.67
N GLY A 149 -12.64 -10.47 20.43
CA GLY A 149 -11.82 -9.31 20.81
C GLY A 149 -11.64 -8.25 19.71
N ILE A 150 -12.43 -8.34 18.63
CA ILE A 150 -12.43 -7.36 17.53
C ILE A 150 -13.78 -6.66 17.51
N LEU A 151 -13.78 -5.33 17.42
CA LEU A 151 -15.01 -4.55 17.31
C LEU A 151 -15.78 -4.95 16.04
N PRO A 152 -17.12 -5.11 16.11
CA PRO A 152 -17.91 -5.29 14.91
C PRO A 152 -17.83 -4.04 14.02
N ILE A 153 -18.14 -4.21 12.74
CA ILE A 153 -17.80 -3.22 11.70
C ILE A 153 -18.51 -1.88 11.94
N ARG A 154 -19.75 -1.92 12.42
CA ARG A 154 -20.54 -0.71 12.70
C ARG A 154 -19.88 0.12 13.80
N GLU A 155 -19.51 -0.53 14.90
CA GLU A 155 -18.82 0.07 16.04
C GLU A 155 -17.43 0.57 15.62
N TRP A 156 -16.72 -0.18 14.79
CA TRP A 156 -15.43 0.24 14.26
C TRP A 156 -15.53 1.55 13.46
N ILE A 157 -16.51 1.67 12.55
CA ILE A 157 -16.75 2.88 11.75
C ILE A 157 -17.05 4.09 12.65
N ILE A 158 -17.90 3.90 13.67
CA ILE A 158 -18.30 4.97 14.60
C ILE A 158 -17.12 5.43 15.46
N THR A 159 -16.24 4.50 15.85
CA THR A 159 -15.12 4.77 16.76
C THR A 159 -13.85 5.24 16.05
N HIS A 160 -13.74 5.09 14.73
CA HIS A 160 -12.54 5.43 13.95
C HIS A 160 -12.74 6.53 12.88
N PRO A 161 -13.49 7.62 13.14
CA PRO A 161 -13.66 8.69 12.14
C PRO A 161 -12.33 9.41 11.83
N LEU A 162 -11.42 9.50 12.80
CA LEU A 162 -10.09 10.08 12.59
C LEU A 162 -9.25 9.24 11.61
N ASN A 163 -9.38 7.91 11.60
CA ASN A 163 -8.73 7.08 10.61
C ASN A 163 -9.38 7.25 9.23
N LEU A 164 -10.72 7.22 9.18
CA LEU A 164 -11.48 7.33 7.93
C LEU A 164 -11.24 8.65 7.19
N ILE A 165 -10.98 9.74 7.91
CA ILE A 165 -10.72 11.07 7.33
C ILE A 165 -9.21 11.37 7.28
N GLY A 166 -8.49 11.07 8.36
CA GLY A 166 -7.08 11.40 8.52
C GLY A 166 -6.16 10.59 7.62
N GLU A 167 -6.40 9.29 7.43
CA GLU A 167 -5.56 8.47 6.54
C GLU A 167 -5.61 8.97 5.08
N PRO A 168 -6.78 9.28 4.49
CA PRO A 168 -6.84 9.92 3.18
C PRO A 168 -6.08 11.25 3.10
N ILE A 169 -6.27 12.14 4.08
CA ILE A 169 -5.59 13.45 4.09
C ILE A 169 -4.07 13.26 4.10
N ILE A 170 -3.57 12.41 5.00
CA ILE A 170 -2.14 12.15 5.12
C ILE A 170 -1.60 11.47 3.88
N CYS A 171 -2.32 10.50 3.31
CA CYS A 171 -1.89 9.85 2.06
C CYS A 171 -1.79 10.87 0.92
N VAL A 172 -2.71 11.82 0.82
CA VAL A 172 -2.64 12.91 -0.17
C VAL A 172 -1.44 13.82 0.08
N ILE A 173 -1.23 14.27 1.32
CA ILE A 173 -0.08 15.11 1.69
C ILE A 173 1.23 14.40 1.33
N MET A 174 1.40 13.14 1.75
CA MET A 174 2.58 12.33 1.45
C MET A 174 2.76 12.14 -0.06
N THR A 175 1.68 11.91 -0.81
CA THR A 175 1.74 11.79 -2.27
C THR A 175 2.23 13.07 -2.94
N VAL A 176 1.75 14.23 -2.49
CA VAL A 176 2.20 15.54 -3.00
C VAL A 176 3.67 15.77 -2.69
N LEU A 177 4.10 15.53 -1.45
CA LEU A 177 5.50 15.70 -1.02
C LEU A 177 6.45 14.76 -1.78
N LEU A 178 6.03 13.52 -2.03
CA LEU A 178 6.83 12.51 -2.70
C LEU A 178 6.75 12.59 -4.23
N PHE A 179 5.84 13.39 -4.81
CA PHE A 179 5.64 13.46 -6.25
C PHE A 179 6.90 13.79 -7.06
N PRO A 180 7.76 14.76 -6.66
CA PRO A 180 9.01 15.02 -7.36
C PRO A 180 9.95 13.81 -7.36
N LEU A 181 10.02 13.09 -6.22
CA LEU A 181 10.79 11.86 -6.10
C LEU A 181 10.22 10.75 -7.00
N MET A 182 8.89 10.59 -7.06
CA MET A 182 8.24 9.61 -7.94
C MET A 182 8.61 9.84 -9.41
N LEU A 183 8.59 11.10 -9.86
CA LEU A 183 8.97 11.46 -11.23
C LEU A 183 10.47 11.23 -11.47
N HIS A 184 11.32 11.59 -10.52
CA HIS A 184 12.75 11.35 -10.62
C HIS A 184 13.06 9.85 -10.76
N LEU A 185 12.50 9.01 -9.88
CA LEU A 185 12.66 7.57 -9.93
C LEU A 185 12.17 6.99 -11.25
N ARG A 186 10.96 7.35 -11.69
CA ARG A 186 10.39 6.89 -12.96
C ARG A 186 11.26 7.27 -14.16
N ASN A 187 11.73 8.52 -14.23
CA ASN A 187 12.53 9.00 -15.36
C ASN A 187 13.91 8.33 -15.40
N SER A 188 14.56 8.18 -14.24
CA SER A 188 15.81 7.42 -14.10
C SER A 188 15.65 5.95 -14.51
N TYR A 189 14.46 5.38 -14.28
CA TYR A 189 14.16 4.01 -14.68
C TYR A 189 13.89 3.86 -16.19
N MET A 190 13.20 4.84 -16.77
CA MET A 190 12.86 4.89 -18.19
C MET A 190 14.09 5.12 -19.08
N SER A 191 15.03 5.97 -18.66
CA SER A 191 16.27 6.24 -19.40
C SER A 191 17.15 4.99 -19.56
N LEU A 192 17.06 4.06 -18.61
CA LEU A 192 17.75 2.78 -18.63
C LEU A 192 17.04 1.72 -19.50
N GLN A 193 15.95 2.07 -20.22
CA GLN A 193 15.13 1.17 -21.05
C GLN A 193 14.64 -0.10 -20.33
N LEU A 194 14.41 0.00 -19.02
CA LEU A 194 14.13 -1.15 -18.16
C LEU A 194 12.71 -1.68 -18.29
N ILE A 195 11.78 -0.91 -18.86
CA ILE A 195 10.36 -1.29 -18.94
C ILE A 195 9.82 -1.00 -20.34
N LYS A 196 9.16 -1.99 -20.95
CA LYS A 196 8.10 -1.76 -21.94
C LYS A 196 6.78 -1.77 -21.17
N TRP A 197 6.10 -0.62 -21.12
CA TRP A 197 4.86 -0.39 -20.39
C TRP A 197 3.61 -0.88 -21.12
#